data_AF-A0A6G8I4M8-F1
#
_entry.id   AF-A0A6G8I4M8-F1
#
_cell.length_a   1.000
_cell.length_b   1.000
_cell.length_c   1.000
_cell.angle_alpha   90.00
_cell.angle_beta   90.00
_cell.angle_gamma   90.00
#
_symmetry.space_group_name_H-M   'P 1'
#
loop_
_entity.id
_entity.type
_entity.pdbx_description
1 polymer ?
#
loop_
_entity_poly.entity_id
_entity_poly.type
_entity_poly.pdbx_seq_one_letter_code
_entity_poly.pdbx_strand_id
1 'polypeptide(L)'
;MNKRQHSKSTTEPENPEWTALEVNSAMRLTELPSSLQKKLRGQRGPQKAPRKLQTAIRFDADIVEAFKAQGPGWQTRMNDALREWLKQQA
;
A
#
# COMPACT_ATOMS: atom_id res chain seq x y z
N MET A 1 1.92 13.55 -13.54
CA MET A 1 1.24 13.86 -12.27
C MET A 1 0.11 14.85 -12.52
N ASN A 2 -1.13 14.42 -12.69
CA ASN A 2 -2.28 15.33 -12.72
C ASN A 2 -2.99 15.29 -11.36
N LYS A 3 -2.83 16.35 -10.58
CA LYS A 3 -3.66 16.57 -9.38
C LYS A 3 -5.06 16.90 -9.86
N ARG A 4 -5.99 15.94 -9.75
CA ARG A 4 -7.42 16.19 -9.90
C ARG A 4 -7.80 17.25 -8.85
N GLN A 5 -8.07 18.47 -9.32
CA GLN A 5 -8.62 19.53 -8.50
C GLN A 5 -9.98 19.03 -8.04
N HIS A 6 -10.12 18.76 -6.74
CA HIS A 6 -11.45 18.47 -6.19
C HIS A 6 -12.21 19.80 -6.20
N SER A 7 -13.29 19.86 -6.97
CA SER A 7 -14.16 21.04 -7.04
C SER A 7 -14.73 21.36 -5.66
N LYS A 8 -14.83 22.64 -5.37
CA LYS A 8 -15.28 23.21 -4.09
C LYS A 8 -16.63 22.63 -3.66
N SER A 9 -16.77 22.51 -2.35
CA SER A 9 -17.94 22.09 -1.57
C SER A 9 -19.25 22.71 -2.06
N THR A 10 -20.02 21.96 -2.85
CA THR A 10 -21.47 22.13 -2.93
C THR A 10 -22.04 21.54 -1.65
N THR A 11 -22.77 22.33 -0.87
CA THR A 11 -23.58 21.78 0.22
C THR A 11 -24.70 20.96 -0.43
N GLU A 12 -24.48 19.66 -0.54
CA GLU A 12 -25.51 18.71 -0.96
C GLU A 12 -26.64 18.77 0.08
N PRO A 13 -27.90 19.03 -0.30
CA PRO A 13 -29.01 19.14 0.65
C PRO A 13 -29.23 17.85 1.45
N GLU A 14 -28.73 16.72 0.95
CA GLU A 14 -28.79 15.40 1.60
C GLU A 14 -27.67 15.18 2.64
N ASN A 15 -26.58 15.95 2.59
CA ASN A 15 -25.45 15.80 3.50
C ASN A 15 -24.98 17.17 4.00
N PRO A 16 -25.73 17.78 4.93
CA PRO A 16 -25.35 19.06 5.51
C PRO A 16 -24.04 18.95 6.31
N GLU A 17 -23.38 20.09 6.48
CA GLU A 17 -22.23 20.20 7.36
C GLU A 17 -22.64 19.94 8.82
N TRP A 18 -21.78 19.26 9.56
CA TRP A 18 -22.06 18.91 10.96
C TRP A 18 -22.15 20.18 11.82
N THR A 19 -23.18 20.25 12.65
CA THR A 19 -23.38 21.32 13.64
C THR A 19 -22.52 21.09 14.89
N ALA A 20 -22.25 22.16 15.66
CA ALA A 20 -21.47 22.07 16.89
C ALA A 20 -22.12 21.16 17.96
N LEU A 21 -23.45 21.06 17.96
CA LEU A 21 -24.20 20.17 18.86
C LEU A 21 -24.01 18.70 18.47
N GLU A 22 -24.02 18.39 17.17
CA GLU A 22 -23.78 17.04 16.67
C GLU A 22 -22.36 16.57 16.97
N VAL A 23 -21.37 17.47 16.80
CA VAL A 23 -19.98 17.20 17.19
C VAL A 23 -19.87 16.93 18.70
N ASN A 24 -20.61 17.66 19.53
CA ASN A 24 -20.61 17.44 20.98
C ASN A 24 -21.25 16.09 21.37
N SER A 25 -22.26 15.66 20.62
CA SER A 25 -22.93 14.36 20.80
C SER A 25 -22.16 13.15 20.25
N ALA A 26 -21.01 13.37 19.60
CA ALA A 26 -20.23 12.29 19.00
C ALA A 26 -19.66 11.35 20.07
N MET A 27 -19.89 10.04 19.89
CA MET A 27 -19.36 9.00 20.78
C MET A 27 -17.94 8.59 20.39
N ARG A 28 -17.14 8.18 21.38
CA ARG A 28 -15.81 7.60 21.11
C ARG A 28 -15.98 6.20 20.54
N LEU A 29 -15.04 5.78 19.67
CA LEU A 29 -15.02 4.41 19.14
C LEU A 29 -15.01 3.34 20.24
N THR A 30 -14.44 3.64 21.40
CA THR A 30 -14.38 2.74 22.57
C THR A 30 -15.73 2.54 23.26
N GLU A 31 -16.68 3.45 23.06
CA GLU A 31 -18.02 3.43 23.69
C GLU A 31 -19.03 2.65 22.85
N LEU A 32 -18.69 2.30 21.59
CA LEU A 32 -19.55 1.49 20.73
C LEU A 32 -19.61 0.01 21.17
N PRO A 33 -20.65 -0.75 20.81
CA PRO A 33 -20.67 -2.20 21.01
C PRO A 33 -19.46 -2.90 20.36
N SER A 34 -18.92 -3.92 21.04
CA SER A 34 -17.70 -4.62 20.62
C SER A 34 -17.75 -5.19 19.19
N SER A 35 -18.93 -5.60 18.74
CA SER A 35 -19.20 -6.07 17.37
C SER A 35 -18.97 -4.98 16.33
N LEU A 36 -19.38 -3.74 16.61
CA LEU A 36 -19.13 -2.58 15.76
C LEU A 36 -17.69 -2.10 15.85
N GLN A 37 -17.10 -2.09 17.05
CA GLN A 37 -15.69 -1.74 17.22
C GLN A 37 -14.78 -2.61 16.34
N LYS A 38 -15.05 -3.93 16.31
CA LYS A 38 -14.25 -4.89 15.52
C LYS A 38 -14.38 -4.68 14.01
N LYS A 39 -15.57 -4.31 13.53
CA LYS A 39 -15.79 -4.00 12.11
C LYS A 39 -15.12 -2.68 11.70
N LEU A 40 -15.27 -1.63 12.51
CA LEU A 40 -14.78 -0.28 12.21
C LEU A 40 -13.27 -0.14 12.33
N ARG A 41 -12.61 -0.88 13.25
CA ARG A 41 -11.14 -0.87 13.35
C ARG A 41 -10.45 -1.48 12.14
N GLY A 42 -11.16 -2.27 11.34
CA GLY A 42 -10.60 -3.04 10.24
C GLY A 42 -9.67 -4.16 10.73
N GLN A 43 -9.90 -5.40 10.32
CA GLN A 43 -8.87 -6.42 10.49
C GLN A 43 -7.85 -6.24 9.36
N ARG A 44 -6.67 -5.72 9.69
CA ARG A 44 -5.53 -5.89 8.80
C ARG A 44 -5.26 -7.40 8.73
N GLY A 45 -5.35 -7.98 7.54
CA GLY A 45 -5.11 -9.39 7.34
C GLY A 45 -3.75 -9.82 7.91
N PRO A 46 -3.57 -11.11 8.23
CA PRO A 46 -2.32 -11.60 8.79
C PRO A 46 -1.15 -11.13 7.93
N GLN A 47 -0.15 -10.51 8.57
CA GLN A 47 1.02 -9.99 7.90
C GLN A 47 1.81 -11.17 7.33
N LYS A 48 1.53 -11.53 6.06
CA LYS A 48 2.36 -12.46 5.31
C LYS A 48 3.79 -11.94 5.41
N ALA A 49 4.69 -12.77 5.94
CA ALA A 49 6.08 -12.41 6.19
C ALA A 49 6.68 -11.64 5.00
N PRO A 50 7.57 -10.66 5.22
CA PRO A 50 8.17 -9.90 4.14
C PRO A 50 8.93 -10.85 3.21
N ARG A 51 8.32 -11.16 2.05
CA ARG A 51 8.82 -12.15 1.09
C ARG A 51 10.08 -11.69 0.36
N LYS A 52 10.48 -10.43 0.53
CA LYS A 52 11.66 -9.83 -0.07
C LYS A 52 12.49 -9.16 1.03
N LEU A 53 13.71 -9.63 1.21
CA LEU A 53 14.71 -8.98 2.05
C LEU A 53 15.42 -7.93 1.20
N GLN A 54 15.50 -6.70 1.71
CA GLN A 54 16.29 -5.65 1.08
C GLN A 54 17.73 -5.80 1.56
N THR A 55 18.60 -6.28 0.68
CA THR A 55 20.04 -6.42 0.94
C THR A 55 20.82 -5.53 -0.02
N ALA A 56 21.82 -4.81 0.49
CA ALA A 56 22.73 -4.03 -0.34
C ALA A 56 23.82 -4.97 -0.91
N ILE A 57 23.68 -5.32 -2.19
CA ILE A 57 24.64 -6.15 -2.94
C ILE A 57 25.21 -5.31 -4.07
N ARG A 58 26.51 -5.43 -4.34
CA ARG A 58 27.16 -4.79 -5.49
C ARG A 58 27.10 -5.74 -6.67
N PHE A 59 26.67 -5.24 -7.82
CA PHE A 59 26.71 -5.92 -9.11
C PHE A 59 27.62 -5.13 -10.05
N ASP A 60 28.19 -5.81 -11.04
CA ASP A 60 28.90 -5.14 -12.12
C ASP A 60 27.95 -4.27 -12.95
N ALA A 61 28.49 -3.17 -13.48
CA ALA A 61 27.69 -2.13 -14.13
C ALA A 61 27.03 -2.63 -15.42
N ASP A 62 27.76 -3.41 -16.21
CA ASP A 62 27.32 -4.03 -17.46
C ASP A 62 26.11 -4.95 -17.26
N ILE A 63 26.11 -5.76 -16.19
CA ILE A 63 24.99 -6.64 -15.85
C ILE A 63 23.75 -5.81 -15.55
N VAL A 64 23.89 -4.78 -14.70
CA VAL A 64 22.75 -3.92 -14.31
C VAL A 64 22.21 -3.15 -15.51
N GLU A 65 23.07 -2.65 -16.38
CA GLU A 65 22.70 -1.95 -17.61
C GLU A 65 21.96 -2.87 -18.59
N ALA A 66 22.45 -4.09 -18.80
CA ALA A 66 21.81 -5.08 -19.65
C ALA A 66 20.39 -5.43 -19.19
N PHE A 67 20.17 -5.57 -17.88
CA PHE A 67 18.81 -5.78 -17.35
C PHE A 67 17.95 -4.52 -17.47
N LYS A 68 18.47 -3.34 -17.14
CA LYS A 68 17.73 -2.06 -17.26
C LYS A 68 17.27 -1.78 -18.69
N ALA A 69 18.08 -2.14 -19.69
CA ALA A 69 17.74 -1.99 -21.11
C ALA A 69 16.49 -2.78 -21.53
N GLN A 70 16.12 -3.83 -20.79
CA GLN A 70 14.90 -4.63 -21.04
C GLN A 70 13.61 -3.87 -20.64
N GLY A 71 13.72 -2.70 -20.02
CA GLY A 71 12.61 -1.84 -19.66
C GLY A 71 11.98 -2.15 -18.29
N PRO A 72 10.71 -1.76 -18.07
CA PRO A 72 10.02 -1.95 -16.80
C PRO A 72 10.08 -3.40 -16.31
N GLY A 73 10.22 -3.61 -14.99
CA GLY A 73 10.29 -4.95 -14.41
C GLY A 73 11.64 -5.66 -14.53
N TRP A 74 12.71 -4.96 -14.94
CA TRP A 74 14.07 -5.54 -15.02
C TRP A 74 14.55 -6.17 -13.71
N GLN A 75 14.20 -5.61 -12.54
CA GLN A 75 14.55 -6.18 -11.24
C GLN A 75 13.87 -7.54 -11.00
N THR A 76 12.62 -7.70 -11.44
CA THR A 76 11.90 -8.97 -11.34
C THR A 76 12.58 -10.02 -12.21
N ARG A 77 12.92 -9.66 -13.47
CA ARG A 77 13.65 -10.54 -14.39
C ARG A 77 15.02 -10.94 -13.86
N MET A 78 15.77 -10.01 -13.28
CA MET A 78 17.05 -10.29 -12.63
C MET A 78 16.90 -11.28 -11.46
N ASN A 79 15.88 -11.08 -10.62
CA ASN A 79 15.58 -12.02 -9.53
C ASN A 79 15.16 -13.41 -10.04
N ASP A 80 14.41 -13.49 -11.15
CA ASP A 80 14.00 -14.77 -11.73
C ASP A 80 15.19 -15.51 -12.35
N ALA A 81 16.12 -14.79 -12.99
CA ALA A 81 17.38 -15.36 -13.47
C ALA A 81 18.22 -15.97 -12.34
N LEU A 82 18.34 -15.26 -11.20
CA LEU A 82 19.03 -15.78 -10.01
C LEU A 82 18.36 -17.04 -9.45
N ARG A 83 17.02 -17.10 -9.46
CA ARG A 83 16.28 -18.30 -9.04
C ARG A 83 16.54 -19.48 -9.95
N GLU A 84 16.59 -19.25 -11.25
CA GLU A 84 16.82 -20.30 -12.23
C GLU A 84 18.25 -20.83 -12.15
N TRP A 85 19.24 -19.94 -11.99
CA TRP A 85 20.62 -20.32 -11.74
C TRP A 85 20.77 -21.22 -10.49
N LEU A 86 20.08 -20.88 -9.40
CA LEU A 86 20.07 -21.71 -8.18
C LEU A 86 19.47 -23.11 -8.38
N LYS A 87 18.48 -23.26 -9.26
CA LYS A 87 17.91 -24.59 -9.57
C LYS A 87 18.83 -25.44 -10.43
N GLN A 88 19.57 -24.81 -11.34
CA GLN A 88 20.51 -25.51 -12.22
C GLN A 88 21.76 -25.97 -11.48
N GLN A 89 22.10 -25.29 -10.38
CA GLN A 89 23.26 -25.59 -9.56
C GLN A 89 22.96 -26.56 -8.40
N ALA A 90 21.67 -26.90 -8.19
CA ALA A 90 21.19 -27.84 -7.18
C ALA A 90 20.99 -29.24 -7.78
#